data_AF-A0A429FW78-F1
#
_entry.id   AF-A0A429FW78-F1
#
_cell.length_a   1.000
_cell.length_b   1.000
_cell.length_c   1.000
_cell.angle_alpha   90.00
_cell.angle_beta   90.00
_cell.angle_gamma   90.00
#
_symmetry.space_group_name_H-M   'P 1'
#
loop_
_entity.id
_entity.type
_entity.pdbx_description
1 polymer ?
#
loop_
_entity_poly.entity_id
_entity_poly.type
_entity_poly.pdbx_seq_one_letter_code
_entity_poly.pdbx_strand_id
1 'polypeptide(L)'
;MRPLTFSDAKGNERKWAPGDARSAPDAFQEFVDLHRADDNASYRVEDEENEEALLLMFDVGTICRIKGAQDSLIEYRLVTNRGDYRTQVANFARGGFSALDHYGPWWPDVAAFERARLRSRFDESMLRRTHPRELRRRLEILTRIDGHEPVTVDGVTHFGFGNGGGDTVNAWFTAEGRGLVVTFDHIGELNFYEDPQAQAALYDGVPADLLALVRNVPEADTTLNASHPDGGTLVVASGVFTFSGPCAMADGLVSHLQEKELGVEETGVGWLLEGFLALEDFTPAAVAEAVAWWGADDIAKGFAAAGEPEQVVPFDRETVDRFCKIWADSGYNDRWDVHYVLFDSYSIEDAGEDRDELLGLVRTLGLERVDAPPGAADGEVWVRTDPRIDAELGNWA
;
A
#
# COMPACT_ATOMS: atom_id res chain seq x y z
N MET A 1 -13.94 35.17 2.36
CA MET A 1 -13.40 34.81 1.03
C MET A 1 -12.51 35.95 0.56
N ARG A 2 -11.37 35.62 -0.02
CA ARG A 2 -10.24 36.52 -0.31
C ARG A 2 -10.05 36.68 -1.82
N PRO A 3 -9.62 37.84 -2.34
CA PRO A 3 -9.24 37.96 -3.75
C PRO A 3 -8.02 37.07 -4.03
N LEU A 4 -7.98 36.46 -5.21
CA LEU A 4 -6.93 35.52 -5.61
C LEU A 4 -6.37 35.88 -6.99
N THR A 5 -5.10 35.60 -7.19
CA THR A 5 -4.44 35.62 -8.49
C THR A 5 -4.08 34.18 -8.87
N PHE A 6 -4.57 33.72 -10.02
CA PHE A 6 -4.16 32.46 -10.62
C PHE A 6 -3.05 32.73 -11.63
N SER A 7 -1.99 31.92 -11.61
CA SER A 7 -0.90 32.04 -12.58
C SER A 7 -0.30 30.68 -12.95
N ASP A 8 0.47 30.65 -14.05
CA ASP A 8 1.20 29.47 -14.50
C ASP A 8 2.69 29.76 -14.74
N ALA A 9 3.46 28.72 -15.05
CA ALA A 9 4.89 28.85 -15.33
C ALA A 9 5.22 29.60 -16.63
N LYS A 10 4.22 29.89 -17.47
CA LYS A 10 4.36 30.59 -18.75
C LYS A 10 4.03 32.09 -18.63
N GLY A 11 3.68 32.55 -17.43
CA GLY A 11 3.34 33.95 -17.15
C GLY A 11 1.91 34.34 -17.53
N ASN A 12 1.02 33.37 -17.75
CA ASN A 12 -0.40 33.66 -17.87
C ASN A 12 -0.96 33.96 -16.47
N GLU A 13 -1.84 34.95 -16.37
CA GLU A 13 -2.43 35.36 -15.10
C GLU A 13 -3.93 35.63 -15.22
N ARG A 14 -4.69 35.34 -14.16
CA ARG A 14 -6.11 35.67 -14.04
C ARG A 14 -6.44 36.03 -12.60
N LYS A 15 -7.09 37.17 -12.39
CA LYS A 15 -7.61 37.57 -11.08
C LYS A 15 -9.02 37.02 -10.86
N TRP A 16 -9.32 36.63 -9.62
CA TRP A 16 -10.63 36.20 -9.16
C TRP A 16 -11.01 36.97 -7.89
N ALA A 17 -12.27 37.41 -7.81
CA ALA A 17 -12.77 38.14 -6.65
C ALA A 17 -13.94 37.41 -5.97
N PRO A 18 -14.08 37.52 -4.64
CA PRO A 18 -15.25 37.02 -3.92
C PRO A 18 -16.55 37.62 -4.50
N GLY A 19 -17.50 36.76 -4.87
CA GLY A 19 -18.77 37.16 -5.48
C GLY A 19 -18.79 37.16 -7.00
N ASP A 20 -17.69 36.78 -7.67
CA ASP A 20 -17.70 36.47 -9.09
C ASP A 20 -18.71 35.37 -9.43
N ALA A 21 -19.17 35.34 -10.70
CA ALA A 21 -20.20 34.42 -11.17
C ALA A 21 -19.84 32.92 -11.00
N ARG A 22 -18.54 32.61 -10.92
CA ARG A 22 -18.03 31.26 -10.68
C ARG A 22 -17.31 31.20 -9.34
N SER A 23 -17.42 30.04 -8.69
CA SER A 23 -16.62 29.76 -7.50
C SER A 23 -15.13 29.78 -7.82
N ALA A 24 -14.27 30.08 -6.84
CA ALA A 24 -12.82 30.03 -7.01
C ALA A 24 -12.32 28.70 -7.64
N PRO A 25 -12.73 27.50 -7.18
CA PRO A 25 -12.29 26.26 -7.80
C PRO A 25 -12.78 26.08 -9.25
N ASP A 26 -13.97 26.58 -9.61
CA ASP A 26 -14.45 26.53 -11.00
C ASP A 26 -13.70 27.49 -11.92
N ALA A 27 -13.43 28.71 -11.44
CA ALA A 27 -12.67 29.71 -12.17
C ALA A 27 -11.20 29.28 -12.35
N PHE A 28 -10.62 28.63 -11.34
CA PHE A 28 -9.29 28.03 -11.40
C PHE A 28 -9.24 26.86 -12.37
N GLN A 29 -10.21 25.95 -12.34
CA GLN A 29 -10.24 24.82 -13.28
C GLN A 29 -10.32 25.31 -14.74
N GLU A 30 -11.14 26.31 -15.04
CA GLU A 30 -11.18 26.90 -16.38
C GLU A 30 -9.84 27.52 -16.78
N PHE A 31 -9.14 28.16 -15.84
CA PHE A 31 -7.80 28.69 -16.09
C PHE A 31 -6.81 27.56 -16.42
N VAL A 32 -6.82 26.47 -15.65
CA VAL A 32 -6.01 25.28 -15.94
C VAL A 32 -6.36 24.71 -17.32
N ASP A 33 -7.63 24.47 -17.62
CA ASP A 33 -8.08 23.87 -18.88
C ASP A 33 -7.69 24.71 -20.11
N LEU A 34 -7.63 26.04 -19.96
CA LEU A 34 -7.24 26.95 -21.03
C LEU A 34 -5.73 26.95 -21.30
N HIS A 35 -4.91 26.72 -20.26
CA HIS A 35 -3.47 26.92 -20.31
C HIS A 35 -2.65 25.63 -20.21
N ARG A 36 -3.29 24.48 -20.00
CA ARG A 36 -2.61 23.18 -19.89
C ARG A 36 -2.00 22.74 -21.20
N ALA A 37 -0.74 22.35 -21.11
CA ALA A 37 0.06 21.80 -22.19
C ALA A 37 1.08 20.80 -21.61
N ASP A 38 1.70 20.00 -22.46
CA ASP A 38 2.69 19.00 -22.03
C ASP A 38 3.88 19.63 -21.29
N ASP A 39 4.19 20.89 -21.59
CA ASP A 39 5.26 21.68 -20.95
C ASP A 39 4.74 22.71 -19.91
N ASN A 40 3.47 22.58 -19.51
CA ASN A 40 2.83 23.44 -18.52
C ASN A 40 1.86 22.65 -17.62
N ALA A 41 2.40 22.14 -16.51
CA ALA A 41 1.66 21.34 -15.52
C ALA A 41 1.60 21.96 -14.12
N SER A 42 2.15 23.17 -13.94
CA SER A 42 2.29 23.84 -12.63
C SER A 42 1.51 25.15 -12.59
N TYR A 43 0.61 25.25 -11.62
CA TYR A 43 -0.30 26.38 -11.49
C TYR A 43 -0.29 26.92 -10.06
N ARG A 44 -0.37 28.23 -9.93
CA ARG A 44 -0.33 28.92 -8.65
C ARG A 44 -1.66 29.59 -8.36
N VAL A 45 -2.10 29.54 -7.11
CA VAL A 45 -3.21 30.31 -6.57
C VAL A 45 -2.67 31.15 -5.42
N GLU A 46 -2.66 32.46 -5.60
CA GLU A 46 -1.99 33.39 -4.69
C GLU A 46 -2.96 34.36 -4.05
N ASP A 47 -2.78 34.56 -2.75
CA ASP A 47 -3.32 35.64 -1.96
C ASP A 47 -2.18 36.61 -1.65
N GLU A 48 -2.05 37.63 -2.50
CA GLU A 48 -1.01 38.67 -2.40
C GLU A 48 -1.06 39.44 -1.07
N GLU A 49 -2.25 39.62 -0.48
CA GLU A 49 -2.43 40.40 0.75
C GLU A 49 -1.84 39.68 1.97
N ASN A 50 -1.95 38.35 2.00
CA ASN A 50 -1.46 37.52 3.10
C ASN A 50 -0.12 36.85 2.81
N GLU A 51 0.50 37.11 1.65
CA GLU A 51 1.71 36.43 1.18
C GLU A 51 1.60 34.90 1.25
N GLU A 52 0.41 34.38 0.87
CA GLU A 52 0.11 32.95 0.86
C GLU A 52 -0.10 32.48 -0.57
N ALA A 53 0.48 31.35 -0.94
CA ALA A 53 0.19 30.73 -2.23
C ALA A 53 0.08 29.22 -2.13
N LEU A 54 -0.79 28.66 -2.95
CA LEU A 54 -0.77 27.26 -3.33
C LEU A 54 -0.08 27.09 -4.68
N LEU A 55 0.84 26.14 -4.78
CA LEU A 55 1.40 25.66 -6.03
C LEU A 55 0.88 24.25 -6.27
N LEU A 56 0.17 24.04 -7.37
CA LEU A 56 -0.43 22.78 -7.77
C LEU A 56 0.35 22.22 -8.95
N MET A 57 1.01 21.08 -8.77
CA MET A 57 1.83 20.40 -9.78
C MET A 57 1.11 19.12 -10.21
N PHE A 58 0.50 19.15 -11.40
CA PHE A 58 -0.40 18.10 -11.89
C PHE A 58 0.31 16.88 -12.46
N ASP A 59 1.53 17.05 -12.95
CA ASP A 59 2.38 15.99 -13.50
C ASP A 59 2.92 15.05 -12.42
N VAL A 60 3.26 15.60 -11.25
CA VAL A 60 3.86 14.85 -10.14
C VAL A 60 2.90 14.51 -9.02
N GLY A 61 1.67 15.05 -9.03
CA GLY A 61 0.67 14.76 -8.02
C GLY A 61 0.91 15.49 -6.70
N THR A 62 1.35 16.75 -6.73
CA THR A 62 1.80 17.47 -5.53
C THR A 62 1.10 18.82 -5.39
N ILE A 63 0.83 19.21 -4.15
CA ILE A 63 0.40 20.56 -3.76
C ILE A 63 1.40 21.10 -2.75
N CYS A 64 1.95 22.28 -3.01
CA CYS A 64 2.77 23.00 -2.06
C CYS A 64 1.99 24.20 -1.53
N ARG A 65 2.13 24.51 -0.24
CA ARG A 65 1.73 25.79 0.32
C ARG A 65 2.97 26.58 0.69
N ILE A 66 2.98 27.85 0.28
CA ILE A 66 4.16 28.74 0.33
C ILE A 66 3.77 29.99 1.12
N LYS A 67 4.46 30.27 2.22
CA LYS A 67 4.27 31.49 3.03
C LYS A 67 5.48 32.41 2.91
N GLY A 68 5.27 33.67 2.53
CA GLY A 68 6.29 34.71 2.51
C GLY A 68 7.14 34.72 1.23
N ALA A 69 7.62 35.92 0.84
CA ALA A 69 8.32 36.14 -0.43
C ALA A 69 9.85 35.97 -0.38
N GLN A 70 10.48 36.11 0.80
CA GLN A 70 11.95 36.16 0.93
C GLN A 70 12.53 34.97 1.71
N ASP A 71 11.85 34.54 2.77
CA ASP A 71 12.15 33.33 3.56
C ASP A 71 10.94 32.39 3.49
N SER A 72 10.68 31.85 2.30
CA SER A 72 9.47 31.09 2.04
C SER A 72 9.43 29.79 2.87
N LEU A 73 8.45 29.68 3.77
CA LEU A 73 8.10 28.39 4.35
C LEU A 73 7.32 27.61 3.30
N ILE A 74 7.85 26.46 2.89
CA ILE A 74 7.21 25.58 1.92
C ILE A 74 6.85 24.29 2.62
N GLU A 75 5.56 23.96 2.60
CA GLU A 75 5.08 22.66 3.03
C GLU A 75 4.41 21.93 1.87
N TYR A 76 4.55 20.62 1.87
CA TYR A 76 4.18 19.76 0.75
C TYR A 76 2.99 18.89 1.13
N ARG A 77 2.23 18.49 0.12
CA ARG A 77 1.13 17.55 0.23
C ARG A 77 1.06 16.68 -1.01
N LEU A 78 0.85 15.38 -0.80
CA LEU A 78 0.56 14.43 -1.87
C LEU A 78 -0.92 14.51 -2.27
N VAL A 79 -1.16 14.44 -3.57
CA VAL A 79 -2.50 14.28 -4.13
C VAL A 79 -2.84 12.80 -4.15
N THR A 80 -3.85 12.45 -3.37
CA THR A 80 -4.34 11.07 -3.17
C THR A 80 -5.56 10.77 -4.04
N ASN A 81 -6.27 11.79 -4.51
CA ASN A 81 -7.41 11.63 -5.40
C ASN A 81 -7.59 12.86 -6.32
N ARG A 82 -8.35 12.68 -7.41
CA ARG A 82 -8.61 13.74 -8.41
C ARG A 82 -9.31 14.98 -7.84
N GLY A 83 -10.06 14.83 -6.74
CA GLY A 83 -10.77 15.91 -6.07
C GLY A 83 -9.90 16.78 -5.17
N ASP A 84 -8.68 16.35 -4.84
CA ASP A 84 -7.83 17.05 -3.87
C ASP A 84 -7.47 18.46 -4.34
N TYR A 85 -7.04 18.64 -5.58
CA TYR A 85 -6.71 19.96 -6.12
C TYR A 85 -7.87 20.96 -5.95
N ARG A 86 -9.06 20.54 -6.38
CA ARG A 86 -10.28 21.35 -6.31
C ARG A 86 -10.63 21.69 -4.86
N THR A 87 -10.53 20.70 -3.97
CA THR A 87 -10.81 20.85 -2.55
C THR A 87 -9.85 21.81 -1.87
N GLN A 88 -8.54 21.70 -2.15
CA GLN A 88 -7.53 22.60 -1.59
C GLN A 88 -7.72 24.03 -2.08
N VAL A 89 -8.02 24.25 -3.36
CA VAL A 89 -8.33 25.59 -3.88
C VAL A 89 -9.57 26.18 -3.21
N ALA A 90 -10.63 25.38 -3.02
CA ALA A 90 -11.85 25.83 -2.36
C ALA A 90 -11.59 26.22 -0.89
N ASN A 91 -10.82 25.41 -0.16
CA ASN A 91 -10.48 25.67 1.24
C ASN A 91 -9.57 26.90 1.37
N PHE A 92 -8.59 27.03 0.49
CA PHE A 92 -7.68 28.17 0.46
C PHE A 92 -8.44 29.48 0.17
N ALA A 93 -9.34 29.49 -0.81
CA ALA A 93 -10.20 30.64 -1.10
C ALA A 93 -11.13 31.03 0.08
N ARG A 94 -11.51 30.04 0.91
CA ARG A 94 -12.38 30.26 2.07
C ARG A 94 -11.63 30.93 3.22
N GLY A 95 -10.43 30.46 3.55
CA GLY A 95 -9.75 30.87 4.77
C GLY A 95 -8.22 30.73 4.79
N GLY A 96 -7.57 30.60 3.64
CA GLY A 96 -6.11 30.51 3.55
C GLY A 96 -5.55 29.26 4.20
N PHE A 97 -4.32 29.34 4.68
CA PHE A 97 -3.64 28.18 5.28
C PHE A 97 -4.33 27.66 6.55
N SER A 98 -4.93 28.52 7.37
CA SER A 98 -5.71 28.09 8.53
C SER A 98 -6.89 27.19 8.14
N ALA A 99 -7.48 27.39 6.96
CA ALA A 99 -8.53 26.50 6.45
C ALA A 99 -7.97 25.20 5.85
N LEU A 100 -6.68 25.11 5.55
CA LEU A 100 -6.00 23.92 5.04
C LEU A 100 -5.44 23.03 6.15
N ASP A 101 -5.11 23.59 7.31
CA ASP A 101 -4.56 22.86 8.47
C ASP A 101 -5.45 21.70 8.92
N HIS A 102 -6.76 21.80 8.67
CA HIS A 102 -7.74 20.77 9.00
C HIS A 102 -7.79 19.61 7.99
N TYR A 103 -7.12 19.72 6.85
CA TYR A 103 -7.24 18.76 5.75
C TYR A 103 -5.89 18.12 5.46
N GLY A 104 -5.58 17.05 6.20
CA GLY A 104 -4.50 16.08 5.98
C GLY A 104 -3.07 16.56 6.27
N PRO A 105 -2.08 15.65 6.20
CA PRO A 105 -0.71 15.98 6.54
C PRO A 105 -0.09 16.97 5.55
N TRP A 106 0.61 17.94 6.10
CA TRP A 106 1.49 18.85 5.39
C TRP A 106 2.92 18.54 5.84
N TRP A 107 3.79 18.19 4.90
CA TRP A 107 5.17 17.84 5.19
C TRP A 107 6.06 19.09 5.17
N PRO A 108 6.90 19.30 6.18
CA PRO A 108 7.68 20.53 6.34
C PRO A 108 8.87 20.62 5.37
N ASP A 109 9.24 19.52 4.74
CA ASP A 109 10.39 19.43 3.86
C ASP A 109 10.21 18.38 2.76
N VAL A 110 11.00 18.53 1.70
CA VAL A 110 11.00 17.62 0.53
C VAL A 110 11.34 16.20 0.94
N ALA A 111 12.23 16.01 1.92
CA ALA A 111 12.68 14.68 2.28
C ALA A 111 11.55 13.88 2.96
N ALA A 112 10.80 14.49 3.87
CA ALA A 112 9.64 13.87 4.49
C ALA A 112 8.52 13.63 3.47
N PHE A 113 8.34 14.55 2.52
CA PHE A 113 7.39 14.41 1.42
C PHE A 113 7.71 13.23 0.49
N GLU A 114 8.96 13.11 0.03
CA GLU A 114 9.34 12.02 -0.88
C GLU A 114 9.24 10.64 -0.21
N ARG A 115 9.53 10.54 1.11
CA ARG A 115 9.25 9.30 1.87
C ARG A 115 7.77 8.94 1.87
N ALA A 116 6.89 9.93 2.10
CA ALA A 116 5.45 9.71 2.06
C ALA A 116 4.98 9.32 0.65
N ARG A 117 5.57 9.91 -0.39
CA ARG A 117 5.29 9.57 -1.79
C ARG A 117 5.69 8.14 -2.14
N LEU A 118 6.87 7.69 -1.72
CA LEU A 118 7.32 6.30 -1.90
C LEU A 118 6.37 5.31 -1.22
N ARG A 119 5.96 5.61 0.02
CA ARG A 119 4.97 4.77 0.74
C ARG A 119 3.63 4.73 0.03
N SER A 120 3.13 5.88 -0.43
CA SER A 120 1.88 5.93 -1.20
C SER A 120 1.95 5.17 -2.52
N ARG A 121 3.10 5.15 -3.20
CA ARG A 121 3.28 4.31 -4.39
C ARG A 121 3.27 2.82 -4.04
N PHE A 122 3.94 2.45 -2.95
CA PHE A 122 3.87 1.07 -2.46
C PHE A 122 2.45 0.68 -2.02
N ASP A 123 1.66 1.63 -1.53
CA ASP A 123 0.26 1.35 -1.17
C ASP A 123 -0.59 0.88 -2.37
N GLU A 124 -0.14 1.17 -3.60
CA GLU A 124 -0.77 0.70 -4.83
C GLU A 124 -0.35 -0.72 -5.24
N SER A 125 0.71 -1.26 -4.65
CA SER A 125 1.26 -2.57 -5.00
C SER A 125 0.30 -3.71 -4.67
N MET A 126 0.38 -4.80 -5.45
CA MET A 126 -0.42 -5.99 -5.15
C MET A 126 0.01 -6.61 -3.82
N LEU A 127 1.30 -6.56 -3.46
CA LEU A 127 1.76 -7.07 -2.16
C LEU A 127 1.09 -6.33 -1.00
N ARG A 128 0.93 -5.00 -1.10
CA ARG A 128 0.23 -4.21 -0.09
C ARG A 128 -1.23 -4.63 0.07
N ARG A 129 -1.91 -4.85 -1.06
CA ARG A 129 -3.35 -5.11 -1.14
C ARG A 129 -3.71 -6.57 -0.91
N THR A 130 -2.76 -7.49 -1.07
CA THR A 130 -3.00 -8.91 -0.88
C THR A 130 -3.12 -9.24 0.60
N HIS A 131 -4.25 -9.85 0.95
CA HIS A 131 -4.47 -10.38 2.28
C HIS A 131 -3.38 -11.40 2.67
N PRO A 132 -2.79 -11.35 3.88
CA PRO A 132 -1.69 -12.24 4.27
C PRO A 132 -2.02 -13.72 4.22
N ARG A 133 -3.29 -14.13 4.43
CA ARG A 133 -3.69 -15.53 4.25
C ARG A 133 -3.61 -15.96 2.78
N GLU A 134 -4.10 -15.12 1.87
CA GLU A 134 -4.02 -15.41 0.44
C GLU A 134 -2.58 -15.35 -0.05
N LEU A 135 -1.79 -14.38 0.43
CA LEU A 135 -0.37 -14.33 0.18
C LEU A 135 0.32 -15.63 0.62
N ARG A 136 0.08 -16.09 1.85
CA ARG A 136 0.64 -17.36 2.34
C ARG A 136 0.19 -18.56 1.51
N ARG A 137 -1.09 -18.64 1.12
CA ARG A 137 -1.62 -19.69 0.25
C ARG A 137 -0.89 -19.71 -1.10
N ARG A 138 -0.75 -18.55 -1.75
CA ARG A 138 -0.01 -18.43 -3.02
C ARG A 138 1.45 -18.79 -2.83
N LEU A 139 2.10 -18.27 -1.79
CA LEU A 139 3.52 -18.56 -1.47
C LEU A 139 3.77 -20.05 -1.21
N GLU A 140 2.84 -20.75 -0.55
CA GLU A 140 2.92 -22.21 -0.38
C GLU A 140 2.95 -22.92 -1.73
N ILE A 141 1.99 -22.60 -2.60
CA ILE A 141 1.91 -23.19 -3.94
C ILE A 141 3.19 -22.87 -4.72
N LEU A 142 3.61 -21.60 -4.75
CA LEU A 142 4.80 -21.15 -5.49
C LEU A 142 6.09 -21.82 -4.99
N THR A 143 6.23 -21.99 -3.66
CA THR A 143 7.35 -22.74 -3.05
C THR A 143 7.40 -24.17 -3.58
N ARG A 144 6.24 -24.84 -3.67
CA ARG A 144 6.12 -26.21 -4.18
C ARG A 144 6.33 -26.32 -5.69
N ILE A 145 5.89 -25.33 -6.47
CA ILE A 145 6.17 -25.26 -7.90
C ILE A 145 7.68 -25.19 -8.13
N ASP A 146 8.39 -24.43 -7.31
CA ASP A 146 9.85 -24.31 -7.36
C ASP A 146 10.60 -25.56 -6.85
N GLY A 147 9.87 -26.60 -6.43
CA GLY A 147 10.44 -27.87 -5.97
C GLY A 147 10.83 -27.89 -4.50
N HIS A 148 10.45 -26.86 -3.73
CA HIS A 148 10.72 -26.75 -2.30
C HIS A 148 9.49 -27.11 -1.46
N GLU A 149 9.72 -27.41 -0.18
CA GLU A 149 8.67 -27.64 0.81
C GLU A 149 8.66 -26.49 1.82
N PRO A 150 7.49 -25.92 2.17
CA PRO A 150 7.41 -24.96 3.27
C PRO A 150 7.92 -25.56 4.58
N VAL A 151 8.79 -24.84 5.28
CA VAL A 151 9.42 -25.34 6.52
C VAL A 151 8.88 -24.58 7.71
N THR A 152 8.32 -25.28 8.70
CA THR A 152 7.83 -24.66 9.94
C THR A 152 8.77 -24.95 11.10
N VAL A 153 9.29 -23.88 11.73
CA VAL A 153 10.13 -23.94 12.93
C VAL A 153 9.55 -22.98 13.96
N ASP A 154 9.33 -23.45 15.19
CA ASP A 154 8.83 -22.65 16.31
C ASP A 154 7.57 -21.82 16.00
N GLY A 155 6.67 -22.37 15.19
CA GLY A 155 5.40 -21.72 14.80
C GLY A 155 5.52 -20.67 13.69
N VAL A 156 6.69 -20.55 13.07
CA VAL A 156 6.93 -19.72 11.89
C VAL A 156 7.17 -20.61 10.68
N THR A 157 6.41 -20.39 9.61
CA THR A 157 6.56 -21.08 8.33
C THR A 157 7.38 -20.22 7.36
N HIS A 158 8.45 -20.78 6.82
CA HIS A 158 9.25 -20.24 5.73
C HIS A 158 8.73 -20.73 4.39
N PHE A 159 8.52 -19.78 3.47
CA PHE A 159 8.20 -19.98 2.06
C PHE A 159 9.34 -19.39 1.23
N GLY A 160 9.70 -20.04 0.13
CA GLY A 160 10.80 -19.57 -0.71
C GLY A 160 10.69 -20.10 -2.13
N PHE A 161 10.88 -19.23 -3.11
CA PHE A 161 10.99 -19.62 -4.51
C PHE A 161 11.96 -18.71 -5.26
N GLY A 162 12.52 -19.20 -6.37
CA GLY A 162 13.34 -18.41 -7.28
C GLY A 162 12.82 -18.40 -8.71
N ASN A 163 13.39 -17.53 -9.55
CA ASN A 163 13.14 -17.54 -10.99
C ASN A 163 14.17 -18.39 -11.78
N GLY A 164 15.09 -19.08 -11.08
CA GLY A 164 16.21 -19.82 -11.66
C GLY A 164 17.33 -18.96 -12.25
N GLY A 165 17.16 -17.63 -12.29
CA GLY A 165 18.12 -16.64 -12.77
C GLY A 165 18.96 -15.98 -11.68
N GLY A 166 18.65 -16.22 -10.40
CA GLY A 166 19.34 -15.64 -9.25
C GLY A 166 18.46 -14.76 -8.37
N ASP A 167 17.25 -14.44 -8.83
CA ASP A 167 16.28 -13.64 -8.07
C ASP A 167 15.37 -14.54 -7.25
N THR A 168 15.08 -14.11 -6.03
CA THR A 168 14.34 -14.92 -5.07
C THR A 168 13.32 -14.13 -4.28
N VAL A 169 12.29 -14.84 -3.83
CA VAL A 169 11.35 -14.36 -2.82
C VAL A 169 11.43 -15.31 -1.64
N ASN A 170 11.59 -14.76 -0.45
CA ASN A 170 11.53 -15.49 0.80
C ASN A 170 10.54 -14.82 1.75
N ALA A 171 9.77 -15.62 2.47
CA ALA A 171 8.81 -15.11 3.42
C ALA A 171 8.75 -15.98 4.68
N TRP A 172 8.64 -15.33 5.84
CA TRP A 172 8.47 -15.99 7.13
C TRP A 172 7.19 -15.48 7.78
N PHE A 173 6.25 -16.37 8.05
CA PHE A 173 4.96 -16.03 8.65
C PHE A 173 4.65 -16.87 9.87
N THR A 174 4.12 -16.24 10.92
CA THR A 174 3.43 -16.95 12.00
C THR A 174 2.08 -17.48 11.50
N ALA A 175 1.50 -18.43 12.24
CA ALA A 175 0.15 -18.91 11.98
C ALA A 175 -0.90 -17.77 11.96
N GLU A 176 -0.67 -16.72 12.74
CA GLU A 176 -1.53 -15.54 12.88
C GLU A 176 -1.36 -14.49 11.75
N GLY A 177 -0.48 -14.74 10.77
CA GLY A 177 -0.30 -13.85 9.62
C GLY A 177 0.73 -12.73 9.83
N ARG A 178 1.36 -12.66 11.00
CA ARG A 178 2.48 -11.77 11.24
C ARG A 178 3.74 -12.29 10.55
N GLY A 179 4.46 -11.45 9.81
CA GLY A 179 5.59 -11.96 9.03
C GLY A 179 6.52 -10.94 8.42
N LEU A 180 7.50 -11.45 7.67
CA LEU A 180 8.51 -10.70 6.93
C LEU A 180 8.62 -11.32 5.53
N VAL A 181 8.52 -10.49 4.50
CA VAL A 181 8.75 -10.87 3.10
C VAL A 181 9.99 -10.14 2.61
N VAL A 182 10.88 -10.87 1.97
CA VAL A 182 12.12 -10.40 1.39
C VAL A 182 12.15 -10.79 -0.08
N THR A 183 12.42 -9.82 -0.93
CA THR A 183 12.74 -10.03 -2.35
C THR A 183 14.23 -9.80 -2.54
N PHE A 184 14.83 -10.52 -3.47
CA PHE A 184 16.21 -10.31 -3.88
C PHE A 184 16.28 -10.27 -5.41
N ASP A 185 16.79 -9.15 -5.92
CA ASP A 185 17.12 -8.92 -7.32
C ASP A 185 18.64 -8.89 -7.45
N HIS A 186 19.20 -9.86 -8.19
CA HIS A 186 20.64 -10.04 -8.29
C HIS A 186 21.33 -9.06 -9.24
N ILE A 187 20.59 -8.32 -10.08
CA ILE A 187 21.14 -7.33 -11.02
C ILE A 187 20.72 -5.89 -10.69
N GLY A 188 19.72 -5.72 -9.83
CA GLY A 188 19.17 -4.42 -9.46
C GLY A 188 20.12 -3.52 -8.67
N GLU A 189 19.81 -2.23 -8.63
CA GLU A 189 20.62 -1.22 -7.92
C GLU A 189 20.65 -1.39 -6.40
N LEU A 190 19.71 -2.19 -5.86
CA LEU A 190 19.63 -2.54 -4.45
C LEU A 190 20.36 -3.85 -4.09
N ASN A 191 21.08 -4.46 -5.03
CA ASN A 191 21.93 -5.61 -4.70
C ASN A 191 23.17 -5.15 -3.91
N PHE A 192 23.10 -5.26 -2.59
CA PHE A 192 24.19 -4.94 -1.67
C PHE A 192 24.92 -6.16 -1.13
N TYR A 193 24.92 -7.29 -1.85
CA TYR A 193 25.60 -8.51 -1.40
C TYR A 193 27.06 -8.29 -0.97
N GLU A 194 27.79 -7.44 -1.71
CA GLU A 194 29.19 -7.10 -1.41
C GLU A 194 29.35 -5.92 -0.43
N ASP A 195 28.26 -5.29 0.02
CA ASP A 195 28.24 -4.21 0.99
C ASP A 195 27.38 -4.58 2.22
N PRO A 196 27.97 -5.26 3.22
CA PRO A 196 27.32 -5.60 4.48
C PRO A 196 26.61 -4.46 5.19
N GLN A 197 27.12 -3.22 5.08
CA GLN A 197 26.56 -2.08 5.79
C GLN A 197 25.29 -1.58 5.09
N ALA A 198 25.32 -1.42 3.77
CA ALA A 198 24.13 -1.08 2.99
C ALA A 198 23.08 -2.21 3.07
N GLN A 199 23.50 -3.47 3.01
CA GLN A 199 22.60 -4.62 3.12
C GLN A 199 21.87 -4.66 4.47
N ALA A 200 22.58 -4.43 5.57
CA ALA A 200 21.96 -4.39 6.90
C ALA A 200 21.04 -3.18 7.07
N ALA A 201 21.41 -2.03 6.51
CA ALA A 201 20.62 -0.81 6.61
C ALA A 201 19.26 -0.92 5.89
N LEU A 202 19.08 -1.80 4.91
CA LEU A 202 17.76 -2.08 4.32
C LEU A 202 16.73 -2.61 5.34
N TYR A 203 17.19 -3.25 6.41
CA TYR A 203 16.35 -3.81 7.46
C TYR A 203 16.07 -2.84 8.61
N ASP A 204 16.55 -1.60 8.55
CA ASP A 204 16.27 -0.60 9.59
C ASP A 204 14.75 -0.39 9.75
N GLY A 205 14.28 -0.36 10.99
CA GLY A 205 12.87 -0.25 11.33
C GLY A 205 12.10 -1.57 11.38
N VAL A 206 12.70 -2.71 10.98
CA VAL A 206 12.08 -4.03 11.13
C VAL A 206 11.98 -4.41 12.62
N PRO A 207 10.80 -4.84 13.13
CA PRO A 207 10.66 -5.32 14.50
C PRO A 207 11.67 -6.43 14.84
N ALA A 208 12.28 -6.35 16.03
CA ALA A 208 13.43 -7.18 16.41
C ALA A 208 13.17 -8.69 16.31
N ASP A 209 11.95 -9.12 16.59
CA ASP A 209 11.53 -10.51 16.51
C ASP A 209 11.28 -10.97 15.06
N LEU A 210 10.90 -10.07 14.13
CA LEU A 210 10.89 -10.37 12.70
C LEU A 210 12.31 -10.37 12.11
N LEU A 211 13.17 -9.44 12.55
CA LEU A 211 14.57 -9.39 12.13
C LEU A 211 15.33 -10.66 12.56
N ALA A 212 14.96 -11.27 13.68
CA ALA A 212 15.53 -12.54 14.13
C ALA A 212 15.27 -13.69 13.15
N LEU A 213 14.19 -13.63 12.34
CA LEU A 213 13.83 -14.67 11.36
C LEU A 213 14.77 -14.73 10.16
N VAL A 214 15.54 -13.66 9.91
CA VAL A 214 16.46 -13.52 8.77
C VAL A 214 17.92 -13.44 9.18
N ARG A 215 18.22 -13.50 10.49
CA ARG A 215 19.59 -13.51 11.00
C ARG A 215 20.08 -14.93 11.24
N ASN A 216 21.30 -15.22 10.79
CA ASN A 216 21.96 -16.52 10.98
C ASN A 216 21.12 -17.72 10.50
N VAL A 217 20.28 -17.50 9.49
CA VAL A 217 19.49 -18.55 8.85
C VAL A 217 20.45 -19.42 8.03
N PRO A 218 20.32 -20.75 8.02
CA PRO A 218 21.07 -21.58 7.09
C PRO A 218 20.83 -21.15 5.64
N GLU A 219 21.90 -21.14 4.83
CA GLU A 219 21.71 -20.99 3.38
C GLU A 219 20.90 -22.17 2.85
N ALA A 220 19.98 -21.86 1.96
CA ALA A 220 19.16 -22.78 1.20
C ALA A 220 19.21 -22.35 -0.27
N ASP A 221 18.63 -23.16 -1.17
CA ASP A 221 18.65 -22.87 -2.60
C ASP A 221 17.98 -21.53 -2.97
N THR A 222 17.13 -20.99 -2.08
CA THR A 222 16.43 -19.71 -2.24
C THR A 222 16.93 -18.60 -1.31
N THR A 223 17.75 -18.90 -0.29
CA THR A 223 18.27 -17.92 0.68
C THR A 223 19.77 -17.70 0.50
N LEU A 224 20.12 -16.50 0.05
CA LEU A 224 21.51 -16.02 0.03
C LEU A 224 21.78 -15.20 1.30
N ASN A 225 22.94 -15.38 1.91
CA ASN A 225 23.33 -14.67 3.13
C ASN A 225 24.54 -13.76 2.89
N ALA A 226 24.47 -12.53 3.38
CA ALA A 226 25.62 -11.64 3.51
C ALA A 226 26.14 -11.61 4.95
N SER A 227 27.39 -11.20 5.13
CA SER A 227 27.93 -10.90 6.46
C SER A 227 27.17 -9.74 7.08
N HIS A 228 26.89 -9.80 8.38
CA HIS A 228 26.26 -8.70 9.11
C HIS A 228 27.33 -7.85 9.84
N PRO A 229 27.23 -6.49 9.87
CA PRO A 229 28.20 -5.62 10.54
C PRO A 229 28.41 -5.93 12.03
N ASP A 230 27.35 -6.28 12.75
CA ASP A 230 27.39 -6.70 14.16
C ASP A 230 27.85 -8.16 14.38
N GLY A 231 28.29 -8.85 13.32
CA GLY A 231 28.64 -10.26 13.33
C GLY A 231 27.47 -11.20 13.00
N GLY A 232 27.81 -12.39 12.52
CA GLY A 232 26.84 -13.35 11.98
C GLY A 232 26.49 -13.07 10.53
N THR A 233 25.36 -13.61 10.08
CA THR A 233 24.84 -13.41 8.72
C THR A 233 23.42 -12.85 8.71
N LEU A 234 23.04 -12.28 7.56
CA LEU A 234 21.71 -11.77 7.28
C LEU A 234 21.30 -12.18 5.87
N VAL A 235 20.04 -12.55 5.68
CA VAL A 235 19.49 -12.83 4.34
C VAL A 235 19.60 -11.56 3.48
N VAL A 236 20.12 -11.72 2.26
CA VAL A 236 20.27 -10.65 1.28
C VAL A 236 18.90 -10.25 0.73
N ALA A 237 18.71 -8.97 0.50
CA ALA A 237 17.44 -8.37 0.12
C ALA A 237 17.66 -7.17 -0.80
N SER A 238 16.81 -7.02 -1.81
CA SER A 238 16.53 -5.76 -2.49
C SER A 238 15.20 -5.14 -2.01
N GLY A 239 14.27 -5.94 -1.50
CA GLY A 239 13.05 -5.48 -0.84
C GLY A 239 12.82 -6.15 0.51
N VAL A 240 12.29 -5.40 1.47
CA VAL A 240 12.06 -5.82 2.87
C VAL A 240 10.69 -5.30 3.31
N PHE A 241 9.74 -6.20 3.48
CA PHE A 241 8.34 -5.89 3.74
C PHE A 241 7.85 -6.58 5.00
N THR A 242 7.36 -5.81 5.96
CA THR A 242 6.86 -6.31 7.23
C THR A 242 5.35 -6.47 7.21
N PHE A 243 4.87 -7.52 7.85
CA PHE A 243 3.47 -7.78 8.14
C PHE A 243 3.30 -7.79 9.66
N SER A 244 3.55 -6.66 10.33
CA SER A 244 3.32 -6.49 11.79
C SER A 244 2.09 -5.62 12.08
N GLY A 245 1.18 -5.59 11.12
CA GLY A 245 0.27 -4.51 10.83
C GLY A 245 -0.13 -4.64 9.34
N PRO A 246 -0.57 -3.55 8.70
CA PRO A 246 -0.66 -3.55 7.24
C PRO A 246 0.74 -3.80 6.66
N CYS A 247 0.82 -4.47 5.50
CA CYS A 247 2.09 -4.67 4.82
C CYS A 247 2.81 -3.32 4.65
N ALA A 248 4.08 -3.23 5.03
CA ALA A 248 4.84 -2.00 4.95
C ALA A 248 6.30 -2.25 4.57
N MET A 249 6.86 -1.38 3.74
CA MET A 249 8.31 -1.31 3.52
C MET A 249 9.05 -0.95 4.82
N ALA A 250 10.18 -1.60 5.07
CA ALA A 250 11.11 -1.21 6.13
C ALA A 250 11.58 0.24 5.96
N ASP A 251 11.83 0.94 7.05
CA ASP A 251 12.27 2.35 7.03
C ASP A 251 13.63 2.52 6.35
N GLY A 252 14.51 1.54 6.54
CA GLY A 252 15.79 1.42 5.88
C GLY A 252 15.70 1.37 4.36
N LEU A 253 14.79 0.53 3.85
CA LEU A 253 14.49 0.43 2.42
C LEU A 253 13.96 1.76 1.86
N VAL A 254 12.99 2.38 2.52
CA VAL A 254 12.44 3.68 2.10
C VAL A 254 13.54 4.75 2.05
N SER A 255 14.45 4.74 3.01
CA SER A 255 15.57 5.69 3.06
C SER A 255 16.54 5.47 1.90
N HIS A 256 16.87 4.21 1.56
CA HIS A 256 17.74 3.90 0.42
C HIS A 256 17.10 4.25 -0.92
N LEU A 257 15.83 3.91 -1.12
CA LEU A 257 15.08 4.31 -2.32
C LEU A 257 15.11 5.82 -2.50
N GLN A 258 14.90 6.57 -1.41
CA GLN A 258 14.98 8.03 -1.43
C GLN A 258 16.39 8.53 -1.76
N GLU A 259 17.43 8.05 -1.08
CA GLU A 259 18.82 8.50 -1.25
C GLU A 259 19.37 8.22 -2.65
N LYS A 260 18.90 7.14 -3.28
CA LYS A 260 19.30 6.69 -4.62
C LYS A 260 18.37 7.20 -5.72
N GLU A 261 17.30 7.92 -5.37
CA GLU A 261 16.26 8.38 -6.31
C GLU A 261 15.59 7.23 -7.09
N LEU A 262 15.42 6.08 -6.43
CA LEU A 262 14.84 4.86 -6.98
C LEU A 262 13.35 4.74 -6.63
N GLY A 263 12.60 4.07 -7.51
CA GLY A 263 11.20 3.73 -7.26
C GLY A 263 11.02 2.36 -6.61
N VAL A 264 9.76 2.04 -6.28
CA VAL A 264 9.38 0.78 -5.61
C VAL A 264 9.64 -0.43 -6.51
N GLU A 265 9.66 -0.23 -7.83
CA GLU A 265 10.00 -1.22 -8.84
C GLU A 265 11.38 -1.87 -8.63
N GLU A 266 12.35 -1.11 -8.10
CA GLU A 266 13.73 -1.59 -7.84
C GLU A 266 13.81 -2.57 -6.67
N THR A 267 12.75 -2.67 -5.86
CA THR A 267 12.67 -3.65 -4.77
C THR A 267 12.47 -5.07 -5.28
N GLY A 268 12.14 -5.25 -6.55
CA GLY A 268 11.80 -6.55 -7.14
C GLY A 268 10.37 -7.03 -6.88
N VAL A 269 9.59 -6.32 -6.05
CA VAL A 269 8.20 -6.72 -5.73
C VAL A 269 7.32 -6.85 -6.98
N GLY A 270 7.47 -5.92 -7.94
CA GLY A 270 6.67 -5.89 -9.16
C GLY A 270 6.77 -7.18 -9.98
N TRP A 271 8.00 -7.55 -10.34
CA TRP A 271 8.22 -8.65 -11.27
C TRP A 271 8.33 -10.02 -10.61
N LEU A 272 8.70 -10.09 -9.33
CA LEU A 272 8.80 -11.35 -8.59
C LEU A 272 7.47 -11.77 -7.94
N LEU A 273 6.61 -10.81 -7.58
CA LEU A 273 5.37 -11.10 -6.86
C LEU A 273 4.12 -10.62 -7.58
N GLU A 274 4.07 -9.40 -8.11
CA GLU A 274 2.79 -8.84 -8.59
C GLU A 274 2.17 -9.63 -9.75
N GLY A 275 2.99 -10.22 -10.64
CA GLY A 275 2.48 -11.09 -11.70
C GLY A 275 1.67 -12.28 -11.19
N PHE A 276 1.99 -12.79 -9.99
CA PHE A 276 1.24 -13.87 -9.35
C PHE A 276 0.10 -13.35 -8.50
N LEU A 277 0.28 -12.21 -7.83
CA LEU A 277 -0.73 -11.63 -6.93
C LEU A 277 -1.89 -10.97 -7.70
N ALA A 278 -1.63 -10.49 -8.92
CA ALA A 278 -2.65 -9.88 -9.79
C ALA A 278 -3.57 -10.90 -10.49
N LEU A 279 -3.29 -12.20 -10.41
CA LEU A 279 -4.16 -13.22 -10.98
C LEU A 279 -5.47 -13.30 -10.20
N GLU A 280 -6.58 -13.05 -10.90
CA GLU A 280 -7.95 -13.23 -10.40
C GLU A 280 -8.18 -14.72 -10.06
N ASP A 281 -7.97 -15.60 -11.03
CA ASP A 281 -8.00 -17.04 -10.85
C ASP A 281 -6.59 -17.62 -10.67
N PHE A 282 -6.23 -17.97 -9.43
CA PHE A 282 -4.94 -18.59 -9.14
C PHE A 282 -4.94 -20.09 -9.48
N THR A 283 -4.81 -20.40 -10.78
CA THR A 283 -4.85 -21.77 -11.34
C THR A 283 -3.54 -22.15 -12.03
N PRO A 284 -3.27 -23.46 -12.27
CA PRO A 284 -2.09 -23.89 -13.01
C PRO A 284 -1.95 -23.23 -14.39
N ALA A 285 -3.06 -23.06 -15.11
CA ALA A 285 -3.04 -22.45 -16.44
C ALA A 285 -2.69 -20.96 -16.37
N ALA A 286 -3.31 -20.22 -15.44
CA ALA A 286 -3.04 -18.79 -15.25
C ALA A 286 -1.59 -18.55 -14.81
N VAL A 287 -1.05 -19.37 -13.92
CA VAL A 287 0.36 -19.29 -13.49
C VAL A 287 1.31 -19.58 -14.66
N ALA A 288 1.00 -20.58 -15.50
CA ALA A 288 1.81 -20.89 -16.69
C ALA A 288 1.78 -19.79 -17.76
N GLU A 289 0.70 -19.00 -17.83
CA GLU A 289 0.62 -17.83 -18.70
C GLU A 289 1.36 -16.61 -18.11
N ALA A 290 1.39 -16.48 -16.79
CA ALA A 290 1.99 -15.35 -16.10
C ALA A 290 3.53 -15.38 -16.11
N VAL A 291 4.15 -16.56 -16.05
CA VAL A 291 5.62 -16.71 -15.97
C VAL A 291 6.18 -17.82 -16.85
N ALA A 292 7.36 -17.56 -17.42
CA ALA A 292 8.00 -18.46 -18.39
C ALA A 292 9.11 -19.35 -17.78
N TRP A 293 9.49 -19.16 -16.52
CA TRP A 293 10.64 -19.84 -15.91
C TRP A 293 10.31 -21.19 -15.26
N TRP A 294 9.04 -21.52 -15.04
CA TRP A 294 8.62 -22.86 -14.61
C TRP A 294 7.94 -23.64 -15.74
N GLY A 295 8.22 -24.94 -15.82
CA GLY A 295 7.52 -25.82 -16.74
C GLY A 295 6.09 -26.12 -16.27
N ALA A 296 5.18 -26.35 -17.21
CA ALA A 296 3.79 -26.72 -16.91
C ALA A 296 3.68 -27.96 -15.98
N ASP A 297 4.62 -28.90 -16.09
CA ASP A 297 4.67 -30.08 -15.22
C ASP A 297 4.99 -29.73 -13.76
N ASP A 298 5.89 -28.78 -13.52
CA ASP A 298 6.27 -28.38 -12.16
C ASP A 298 5.16 -27.52 -11.53
N ILE A 299 4.53 -26.67 -12.34
CA ILE A 299 3.32 -25.94 -11.95
C ILE A 299 2.23 -26.92 -11.51
N ALA A 300 1.91 -27.92 -12.33
CA ALA A 300 0.88 -28.91 -12.00
C ALA A 300 1.21 -29.70 -10.73
N LYS A 301 2.47 -30.09 -10.52
CA LYS A 301 2.93 -30.77 -9.30
C LYS A 301 2.77 -29.88 -8.07
N GLY A 302 3.17 -28.61 -8.14
CA GLY A 302 3.09 -27.69 -7.01
C GLY A 302 1.66 -27.48 -6.52
N PHE A 303 0.72 -27.29 -7.45
CA PHE A 303 -0.71 -27.23 -7.13
C PHE A 303 -1.25 -28.54 -6.55
N ALA A 304 -0.87 -29.69 -7.12
CA ALA A 304 -1.31 -30.99 -6.58
C ALA A 304 -0.77 -31.26 -5.18
N ALA A 305 0.45 -30.80 -4.88
CA ALA A 305 1.12 -30.98 -3.59
C ALA A 305 0.54 -30.07 -2.49
N ALA A 306 0.06 -28.87 -2.85
CA ALA A 306 -0.62 -27.98 -1.91
C ALA A 306 -2.00 -28.51 -1.46
N GLY A 307 -2.55 -29.51 -2.16
CA GLY A 307 -3.88 -30.06 -1.91
C GLY A 307 -5.00 -29.21 -2.52
N GLU A 308 -6.21 -29.78 -2.58
CA GLU A 308 -7.39 -28.97 -2.89
C GLU A 308 -7.66 -28.02 -1.70
N PRO A 309 -8.06 -26.76 -1.94
CA PRO A 309 -8.50 -25.89 -0.86
C PRO A 309 -9.56 -26.63 -0.05
N GLU A 310 -9.42 -26.59 1.28
CA GLU A 310 -10.32 -27.28 2.19
C GLU A 310 -11.76 -26.98 1.77
N GLN A 311 -12.52 -28.04 1.42
CA GLN A 311 -13.89 -27.89 0.95
C GLN A 311 -14.76 -27.44 2.12
N VAL A 312 -14.75 -26.15 2.38
CA VAL A 312 -15.58 -25.57 3.42
C VAL A 312 -17.00 -25.51 2.87
N VAL A 313 -17.98 -25.96 3.66
CA VAL A 313 -19.40 -25.90 3.29
C VAL A 313 -19.70 -24.44 2.89
N PRO A 314 -20.02 -24.18 1.61
CA PRO A 314 -20.17 -22.82 1.14
C PRO A 314 -21.39 -22.21 1.80
N PHE A 315 -21.25 -20.95 2.17
CA PHE A 315 -22.40 -20.15 2.55
C PHE A 315 -23.35 -19.97 1.37
N ASP A 316 -24.57 -19.55 1.67
CA ASP A 316 -25.48 -19.06 0.65
C ASP A 316 -24.82 -17.89 -0.12
N ARG A 317 -24.68 -18.05 -1.44
CA ARG A 317 -23.91 -17.14 -2.29
C ARG A 317 -24.46 -15.73 -2.29
N GLU A 318 -25.78 -15.57 -2.29
CA GLU A 318 -26.42 -14.25 -2.23
C GLU A 318 -26.08 -13.53 -0.93
N THR A 319 -26.06 -14.27 0.18
CA THR A 319 -25.69 -13.73 1.50
C THR A 319 -24.21 -13.32 1.56
N VAL A 320 -23.31 -14.10 0.96
CA VAL A 320 -21.88 -13.75 0.89
C VAL A 320 -21.65 -12.55 -0.01
N ASP A 321 -22.22 -12.52 -1.21
CA ASP A 321 -22.06 -11.40 -2.14
C ASP A 321 -22.50 -10.07 -1.48
N ARG A 322 -23.58 -10.09 -0.69
CA ARG A 322 -24.01 -8.90 0.06
C ARG A 322 -23.05 -8.52 1.18
N PHE A 323 -22.50 -9.49 1.91
CA PHE A 323 -21.50 -9.22 2.95
C PHE A 323 -20.23 -8.64 2.33
N CYS A 324 -19.70 -9.28 1.28
CA CYS A 324 -18.50 -8.85 0.57
C CYS A 324 -18.70 -7.48 -0.09
N LYS A 325 -19.90 -7.19 -0.60
CA LYS A 325 -20.24 -5.85 -1.09
C LYS A 325 -20.18 -4.79 0.01
N ILE A 326 -20.81 -5.02 1.16
CA ILE A 326 -20.76 -4.07 2.29
C ILE A 326 -19.32 -3.91 2.79
N TRP A 327 -18.56 -5.01 2.83
CA TRP A 327 -17.13 -4.97 3.16
C TRP A 327 -16.34 -4.15 2.13
N ALA A 328 -16.57 -4.32 0.83
CA ALA A 328 -15.89 -3.54 -0.20
C ALA A 328 -16.27 -2.04 -0.14
N ASP A 329 -17.52 -1.75 0.22
CA ASP A 329 -18.05 -0.39 0.28
C ASP A 329 -17.61 0.38 1.55
N SER A 330 -17.33 -0.33 2.66
CA SER A 330 -17.18 0.30 3.98
C SER A 330 -16.11 -0.30 4.89
N GLY A 331 -15.48 -1.39 4.46
CA GLY A 331 -14.70 -2.25 5.31
C GLY A 331 -13.26 -2.45 4.86
N TYR A 332 -12.47 -2.92 5.80
CA TYR A 332 -11.09 -3.35 5.61
C TYR A 332 -10.81 -4.50 6.57
N ASN A 333 -9.74 -5.23 6.34
CA ASN A 333 -9.28 -6.16 7.37
C ASN A 333 -8.43 -5.38 8.36
N ASP A 334 -8.67 -5.58 9.65
CA ASP A 334 -7.85 -4.99 10.68
C ASP A 334 -6.39 -5.33 10.41
N ARG A 335 -5.49 -4.52 10.97
CA ARG A 335 -4.06 -4.63 10.68
C ARG A 335 -3.42 -5.99 11.02
N TRP A 336 -4.15 -6.90 11.67
CA TRP A 336 -3.68 -8.23 12.02
C TRP A 336 -4.42 -9.34 11.26
N ASP A 337 -5.34 -8.97 10.37
CA ASP A 337 -6.19 -9.88 9.60
C ASP A 337 -6.95 -10.89 10.48
N VAL A 338 -7.23 -10.46 11.71
CA VAL A 338 -8.05 -11.21 12.67
C VAL A 338 -9.49 -10.75 12.55
N HIS A 339 -9.75 -9.53 12.07
CA HIS A 339 -11.10 -9.00 11.96
C HIS A 339 -11.38 -8.32 10.61
N TYR A 340 -12.55 -8.55 10.04
CA TYR A 340 -13.22 -7.62 9.14
C TYR A 340 -13.72 -6.43 9.98
N VAL A 341 -13.24 -5.23 9.67
CA VAL A 341 -13.70 -3.96 10.27
C VAL A 341 -14.56 -3.27 9.23
N LEU A 342 -15.84 -3.08 9.52
CA LEU A 342 -16.81 -2.45 8.61
C LEU A 342 -17.37 -1.17 9.22
N PHE A 343 -17.64 -0.18 8.37
CA PHE A 343 -18.09 1.16 8.76
C PHE A 343 -17.08 1.90 9.63
N ASP A 344 -15.79 1.85 9.25
CA ASP A 344 -14.72 2.54 9.97
C ASP A 344 -15.03 4.03 10.15
N SER A 345 -14.92 4.52 11.39
CA SER A 345 -15.17 5.92 11.74
C SER A 345 -16.62 6.40 11.53
N TYR A 346 -17.57 5.51 11.25
CA TYR A 346 -18.98 5.87 11.11
C TYR A 346 -19.64 5.93 12.48
N SER A 347 -20.54 6.90 12.67
CA SER A 347 -21.48 6.82 13.78
C SER A 347 -22.59 5.79 13.49
N ILE A 348 -23.34 5.40 14.52
CA ILE A 348 -24.56 4.58 14.33
C ILE A 348 -25.53 5.24 13.33
N GLU A 349 -25.62 6.57 13.33
CA GLU A 349 -26.50 7.33 12.43
C GLU A 349 -25.99 7.32 10.98
N ASP A 350 -24.67 7.39 10.79
CA ASP A 350 -24.03 7.36 9.47
C ASP A 350 -24.10 5.96 8.83
N ALA A 351 -23.94 4.91 9.64
CA ALA A 351 -23.96 3.52 9.17
C ALA A 351 -25.39 2.99 8.95
N GLY A 352 -26.38 3.53 9.69
CA GLY A 352 -27.80 3.41 9.38
C GLY A 352 -28.29 1.99 9.08
N GLU A 353 -29.08 1.87 8.00
CA GLU A 353 -29.71 0.61 7.58
C GLU A 353 -28.70 -0.43 7.08
N ASP A 354 -27.59 0.00 6.48
CA ASP A 354 -26.53 -0.87 5.97
C ASP A 354 -25.85 -1.64 7.12
N ARG A 355 -25.72 -1.00 8.29
CA ARG A 355 -25.22 -1.65 9.50
C ARG A 355 -26.17 -2.72 10.04
N ASP A 356 -27.47 -2.45 10.03
CA ASP A 356 -28.47 -3.42 10.48
C ASP A 356 -28.53 -4.62 9.52
N GLU A 357 -28.39 -4.37 8.21
CA GLU A 357 -28.19 -5.40 7.20
C GLU A 357 -26.96 -6.25 7.50
N LEU A 358 -25.79 -5.61 7.69
CA LEU A 358 -24.54 -6.31 7.99
C LEU A 358 -24.68 -7.22 9.23
N LEU A 359 -25.28 -6.72 10.32
CA LEU A 359 -25.51 -7.51 11.53
C LEU A 359 -26.48 -8.68 11.29
N GLY A 360 -27.42 -8.54 10.35
CA GLY A 360 -28.23 -9.63 9.82
C GLY A 360 -27.39 -10.68 9.10
N LEU A 361 -26.52 -10.24 8.19
CA LEU A 361 -25.64 -11.11 7.39
C LEU A 361 -24.65 -11.86 8.29
N VAL A 362 -23.96 -11.18 9.21
CA VAL A 362 -23.03 -11.78 10.18
C VAL A 362 -23.68 -12.92 10.96
N ARG A 363 -24.93 -12.73 11.43
CA ARG A 363 -25.68 -13.79 12.12
C ARG A 363 -26.07 -14.93 11.20
N THR A 364 -26.48 -14.63 9.96
CA THR A 364 -26.93 -15.63 8.98
C THR A 364 -25.77 -16.51 8.52
N LEU A 365 -24.61 -15.89 8.32
CA LEU A 365 -23.34 -16.55 8.00
C LEU A 365 -22.72 -17.19 9.25
N GLY A 366 -23.25 -16.97 10.46
CA GLY A 366 -22.66 -17.51 11.69
C GLY A 366 -21.22 -17.05 11.92
N LEU A 367 -20.88 -15.86 11.43
CA LEU A 367 -19.59 -15.22 11.67
C LEU A 367 -19.54 -14.67 13.10
N GLU A 368 -18.35 -14.67 13.69
CA GLU A 368 -18.17 -14.20 15.06
C GLU A 368 -17.97 -12.69 15.08
N ARG A 369 -18.99 -11.95 15.52
CA ARG A 369 -18.83 -10.55 15.88
C ARG A 369 -18.03 -10.43 17.18
N VAL A 370 -17.05 -9.54 17.21
CA VAL A 370 -16.29 -9.20 18.42
C VAL A 370 -16.59 -7.76 18.86
N ASP A 371 -16.21 -7.43 20.09
CA ASP A 371 -16.30 -6.06 20.60
C ASP A 371 -15.27 -5.17 19.89
N ALA A 372 -15.70 -3.96 19.53
CA ALA A 372 -14.81 -2.97 18.95
C ALA A 372 -13.76 -2.52 19.98
N PRO A 373 -12.51 -2.25 19.56
CA PRO A 373 -11.45 -1.82 20.46
C PRO A 373 -11.76 -0.43 21.06
N PRO A 374 -11.18 -0.07 22.21
CA PRO A 374 -11.33 1.25 22.79
C PRO A 374 -10.91 2.36 21.80
N GLY A 375 -11.82 3.28 21.51
CA GLY A 375 -11.58 4.40 20.58
C GLY A 375 -12.15 4.23 19.18
N ALA A 376 -12.67 3.04 18.85
CA ALA A 376 -13.48 2.82 17.65
C ALA A 376 -14.78 3.64 17.68
N ALA A 377 -15.25 4.06 16.50
CA ALA A 377 -16.54 4.73 16.38
C ALA A 377 -17.70 3.75 16.69
N ASP A 378 -18.82 4.28 17.19
CA ASP A 378 -19.94 3.44 17.67
C ASP A 378 -20.72 2.73 16.55
N GLY A 379 -20.58 3.20 15.31
CA GLY A 379 -21.09 2.56 14.10
C GLY A 379 -20.25 1.36 13.64
N GLU A 380 -18.99 1.24 14.06
CA GLU A 380 -18.09 0.17 13.59
C GLU A 380 -18.61 -1.23 13.94
N VAL A 381 -18.36 -2.17 13.03
CA VAL A 381 -18.65 -3.59 13.22
C VAL A 381 -17.39 -4.40 12.98
N TRP A 382 -16.97 -5.12 14.02
CA TRP A 382 -15.78 -5.96 14.01
C TRP A 382 -16.21 -7.43 13.98
N VAL A 383 -15.77 -8.17 12.96
CA VAL A 383 -16.14 -9.57 12.72
C VAL A 383 -14.87 -10.37 12.55
N ARG A 384 -14.67 -11.46 13.31
CA ARG A 384 -13.50 -12.33 13.14
C ARG A 384 -13.45 -12.86 11.71
N THR A 385 -12.26 -12.84 11.11
CA THR A 385 -12.04 -13.34 9.75
C THR A 385 -12.37 -14.83 9.65
N ASP A 386 -13.05 -15.22 8.58
CA ASP A 386 -13.50 -16.58 8.31
C ASP A 386 -12.98 -17.04 6.93
N PRO A 387 -12.29 -18.18 6.82
CA PRO A 387 -11.74 -18.67 5.55
C PRO A 387 -12.76 -18.77 4.40
N ARG A 388 -14.04 -18.98 4.70
CA ARG A 388 -15.12 -19.02 3.70
C ARG A 388 -15.39 -17.66 3.09
N ILE A 389 -15.30 -16.61 3.90
CA ILE A 389 -15.49 -15.23 3.46
C ILE A 389 -14.22 -14.72 2.79
N ASP A 390 -13.05 -15.05 3.33
CA ASP A 390 -11.76 -14.71 2.72
C ASP A 390 -11.63 -15.21 1.27
N ALA A 391 -12.10 -16.42 1.00
CA ALA A 391 -12.10 -17.01 -0.34
C ALA A 391 -12.94 -16.20 -1.35
N GLU A 392 -13.99 -15.55 -0.87
CA GLU A 392 -14.88 -14.74 -1.72
C GLU A 392 -14.41 -13.28 -1.77
N LEU A 393 -13.87 -12.73 -0.69
CA LEU A 393 -13.32 -11.36 -0.65
C LEU A 393 -12.22 -11.12 -1.68
N GLY A 394 -11.45 -12.15 -2.06
CA GLY A 394 -10.50 -12.06 -3.17
C GLY A 394 -11.11 -11.61 -4.51
N ASN A 395 -12.42 -11.82 -4.70
CA ASN A 395 -13.17 -11.40 -5.90
C ASN A 395 -13.73 -9.97 -5.79
N TRP A 396 -13.61 -9.33 -4.61
CA TRP A 396 -14.19 -8.02 -4.30
C TRP A 396 -13.14 -6.97 -3.90
N ALA A 397 -11.89 -7.39 -3.75
CA ALA A 397 -10.74 -6.55 -3.34
C ALA A 397 -10.13 -5.74 -4.50
#